data_AF-A0A2N5YTI9-F1
#
_entry.id   AF-A0A2N5YTI9-F1
#
_cell.length_a   1.000
_cell.length_b   1.000
_cell.length_c   1.000
_cell.angle_alpha   90.00
_cell.angle_beta   90.00
_cell.angle_gamma   90.00
#
_symmetry.space_group_name_H-M   'P 1'
#
loop_
_entity.id
_entity.type
_entity.pdbx_description
1 polymer ?
#
loop_
_entity_poly.entity_id
_entity_poly.type
_entity_poly.pdbx_seq_one_letter_code
_entity_poly.pdbx_strand_id
1 'polypeptide(L)'
;MHTVRFNINLKTSITENNIQEMINNNPMVSVSSKFDSNTIFESGRRYGLNGRIFSHAIINHNNILLDETRKNLKGWAFIPQEGNTILSTISAFILQTNCNNNSIINYLIKKSISKEW
;
A
#
# COMPACT_ATOMS: atom_id res chain seq x y z
N MET A 1 -3.99 -10.44 8.97
CA MET A 1 -3.52 -9.83 7.71
C MET A 1 -2.80 -10.88 6.89
N HIS A 2 -2.88 -10.83 5.56
CA HIS A 2 -1.98 -11.64 4.75
C HIS A 2 -0.62 -10.98 4.61
N THR A 3 0.39 -11.79 4.32
CA THR A 3 1.77 -11.36 4.13
C THR A 3 2.25 -11.87 2.78
N VAL A 4 2.84 -10.99 1.98
CA VAL A 4 3.37 -11.29 0.66
C VAL A 4 4.86 -11.05 0.67
N ARG A 5 5.62 -12.08 0.25
CA ARG A 5 7.02 -11.94 -0.11
C ARG A 5 7.12 -11.71 -1.61
N PHE A 6 7.79 -10.66 -2.03
CA PHE A 6 8.01 -10.38 -3.45
C PHE A 6 9.49 -10.53 -3.82
N ASN A 7 9.70 -10.92 -5.08
CA ASN A 7 10.99 -10.98 -5.74
C ASN A 7 10.77 -10.58 -7.21
N ILE A 8 11.20 -9.38 -7.57
CA ILE A 8 10.86 -8.72 -8.84
C ILE A 8 12.15 -8.47 -9.62
N ASN A 9 12.25 -9.01 -10.83
CA ASN A 9 13.30 -8.66 -11.77
C ASN A 9 12.89 -7.43 -12.58
N LEU A 10 13.71 -6.39 -12.55
CA LEU A 10 13.47 -5.11 -13.19
C LEU A 10 14.14 -5.09 -14.58
N LYS A 11 13.48 -4.44 -15.54
CA LYS A 11 14.02 -4.25 -16.89
C LYS A 11 15.17 -3.23 -16.89
N THR A 12 15.02 -2.18 -16.09
CA THR A 12 15.98 -1.08 -15.93
C THR A 12 16.51 -1.06 -14.50
N SER A 13 17.72 -0.54 -14.31
CA SER A 13 18.23 -0.25 -12.98
C SER A 13 17.38 0.85 -12.33
N ILE A 14 17.27 0.80 -11.01
CA ILE A 14 16.60 1.77 -10.16
C ILE A 14 17.47 1.97 -8.92
N THR A 15 17.36 3.10 -8.24
CA THR A 15 18.03 3.32 -6.95
C THR A 15 17.06 3.19 -5.79
N GLU A 16 17.56 3.01 -4.57
CA GLU A 16 16.73 3.01 -3.36
C GLU A 16 15.91 4.30 -3.21
N ASN A 17 16.51 5.45 -3.53
CA ASN A 17 15.82 6.74 -3.50
C ASN A 17 14.61 6.77 -4.44
N ASN A 18 14.75 6.24 -5.67
CA ASN A 18 13.63 6.17 -6.59
C ASN A 18 12.52 5.25 -6.09
N ILE A 19 12.88 4.12 -5.44
CA ILE A 19 11.89 3.22 -4.84
C ILE A 19 11.13 3.94 -3.73
N GLN A 20 11.85 4.62 -2.82
CA GLN A 20 11.23 5.36 -1.73
C GLN A 20 10.30 6.47 -2.25
N GLU A 21 10.73 7.18 -3.29
CA GLU A 21 9.92 8.20 -3.95
C GLU A 21 8.66 7.60 -4.58
N MET A 22 8.77 6.49 -5.31
CA MET A 22 7.62 5.79 -5.89
C MET A 22 6.62 5.31 -4.82
N ILE A 23 7.12 4.80 -3.68
CA ILE A 23 6.28 4.37 -2.56
C ILE A 23 5.57 5.58 -1.93
N ASN A 24 6.32 6.65 -1.63
CA ASN A 24 5.79 7.87 -1.02
C ASN A 24 4.70 8.51 -1.90
N ASN A 25 4.95 8.56 -3.21
CA ASN A 25 4.04 9.17 -4.18
C ASN A 25 2.80 8.33 -4.48
N ASN A 26 2.79 7.03 -4.16
CA ASN A 26 1.62 6.18 -4.40
C ASN A 26 0.58 6.37 -3.29
N PRO A 27 -0.60 6.98 -3.56
CA PRO A 27 -1.58 7.29 -2.53
C PRO A 27 -2.28 6.06 -1.94
N MET A 28 -2.20 4.90 -2.61
CA MET A 28 -2.88 3.67 -2.20
C MET A 28 -2.01 2.76 -1.32
N VAL A 29 -0.73 3.09 -1.17
CA VAL A 29 0.25 2.27 -0.47
C VAL A 29 0.67 2.97 0.81
N SER A 30 0.87 2.17 1.85
CA SER A 30 1.45 2.60 3.12
C SER A 30 2.77 1.91 3.36
N VAL A 31 3.52 2.39 4.33
CA VAL A 31 4.73 1.74 4.83
C VAL A 31 4.57 1.35 6.30
N SER A 32 5.40 0.43 6.76
CA SER A 32 5.63 0.18 8.18
C SER A 32 7.09 -0.21 8.39
N SER A 33 7.61 0.05 9.59
CA SER A 33 8.86 -0.55 10.10
C SER A 33 8.58 -1.77 10.99
N LYS A 34 7.31 -2.08 11.28
CA LYS A 34 6.91 -3.19 12.13
C LYS A 34 6.93 -4.48 11.33
N PHE A 35 7.55 -5.51 11.89
CA PHE A 35 7.59 -6.85 11.31
C PHE A 35 6.39 -7.74 11.70
N ASP A 36 5.67 -7.38 12.76
CA ASP A 36 4.53 -8.15 13.23
C ASP A 36 3.21 -7.61 12.63
N SER A 37 2.55 -8.47 11.86
CA SER A 37 1.23 -8.18 11.28
C SER A 37 0.16 -7.94 12.34
N ASN A 38 0.27 -8.50 13.54
CA ASN A 38 -0.68 -8.29 14.63
C ASN A 38 -0.59 -6.86 15.17
N THR A 39 0.62 -6.31 15.34
CA THR A 39 0.84 -4.93 15.79
C THR A 39 0.27 -3.92 14.78
N ILE A 40 0.46 -4.19 13.48
CA ILE A 40 -0.12 -3.35 12.42
C ILE A 40 -1.65 -3.49 12.42
N PHE A 41 -2.18 -4.69 12.56
CA PHE A 41 -3.62 -4.93 12.60
C PHE A 41 -4.30 -4.27 13.81
N GLU A 42 -3.69 -4.36 15.00
CA GLU A 42 -4.13 -3.68 16.21
C GLU A 42 -4.12 -2.15 16.02
N SER A 43 -3.04 -1.61 15.43
CA SER A 43 -2.95 -0.18 15.09
C SER A 43 -4.08 0.24 14.12
N GLY A 44 -4.36 -0.60 13.13
CA GLY A 44 -5.49 -0.43 12.20
C GLY A 44 -6.85 -0.40 12.90
N ARG A 45 -7.05 -1.28 13.89
CA ARG A 45 -8.29 -1.32 14.68
C ARG A 45 -8.45 -0.10 15.58
N ARG A 46 -7.35 0.39 16.15
CA ARG A 46 -7.35 1.50 17.11
C ARG A 46 -7.44 2.87 16.45
N TYR A 47 -6.73 3.08 15.34
CA TYR A 47 -6.56 4.40 14.73
C TYR A 47 -7.15 4.50 13.32
N GLY A 48 -7.41 3.38 12.65
CA GLY A 48 -8.00 3.37 11.33
C GLY A 48 -9.45 3.84 11.33
N LEU A 49 -9.88 4.46 10.24
CA LEU A 49 -11.28 4.86 10.05
C LEU A 49 -12.18 3.62 10.14
N ASN A 50 -13.14 3.63 11.08
CA ASN A 50 -13.98 2.47 11.40
C ASN A 50 -13.18 1.20 11.75
N GLY A 51 -11.98 1.35 12.33
CA GLY A 51 -11.09 0.25 12.70
C GLY A 51 -10.56 -0.57 11.53
N ARG A 52 -10.42 0.04 10.34
CA ARG A 52 -9.97 -0.61 9.11
C ARG A 52 -8.73 0.04 8.53
N ILE A 53 -7.96 -0.77 7.81
CA ILE A 53 -6.86 -0.32 6.97
C ILE A 53 -7.28 -0.44 5.50
N PHE A 54 -7.29 0.68 4.80
CA PHE A 54 -7.76 0.77 3.41
C PHE A 54 -6.64 0.70 2.37
N SER A 55 -5.39 0.74 2.82
CA SER A 55 -4.22 0.64 1.95
C SER A 55 -4.25 -0.66 1.15
N HIS A 56 -3.93 -0.59 -0.14
CA HIS A 56 -3.84 -1.78 -1.00
C HIS A 56 -2.78 -2.75 -0.49
N ALA A 57 -1.66 -2.20 -0.04
CA ALA A 57 -0.56 -2.91 0.59
C ALA A 57 0.17 -1.99 1.58
N ILE A 58 0.79 -2.61 2.58
CA ILE A 58 1.65 -1.96 3.56
C ILE A 58 3.06 -2.54 3.37
N ILE A 59 3.97 -1.78 2.77
CA ILE A 59 5.32 -2.24 2.46
C ILE A 59 6.17 -2.17 3.73
N ASN A 60 6.88 -3.26 4.03
CA ASN A 60 7.85 -3.24 5.10
C ASN A 60 9.16 -2.60 4.61
N HIS A 61 9.27 -1.27 4.74
CA HIS A 61 10.32 -0.50 4.08
C HIS A 61 11.72 -0.79 4.60
N ASN A 62 11.84 -1.21 5.86
CA ASN A 62 13.12 -1.64 6.44
C ASN A 62 13.56 -3.06 5.99
N ASN A 63 12.74 -3.73 5.19
CA ASN A 63 13.03 -5.06 4.63
C ASN A 63 12.91 -5.06 3.09
N ILE A 64 13.25 -3.94 2.47
CA ILE A 64 13.46 -3.87 1.02
C ILE A 64 14.93 -4.16 0.74
N LEU A 65 15.19 -5.08 -0.18
CA LEU A 65 16.53 -5.41 -0.65
C LEU A 65 16.60 -5.16 -2.16
N LEU A 66 17.46 -4.23 -2.55
CA LEU A 66 17.76 -3.92 -3.93
C LEU A 66 19.15 -4.47 -4.30
N ASP A 67 19.19 -5.35 -5.30
CA ASP A 67 20.41 -5.75 -5.99
C ASP A 67 20.49 -4.95 -7.29
N GLU A 68 21.21 -3.83 -7.27
CA GLU A 68 21.32 -2.92 -8.41
C GLU A 68 21.99 -3.58 -9.62
N THR A 69 22.97 -4.45 -9.37
CA THR A 69 23.73 -5.14 -10.43
C THR A 69 22.85 -6.15 -11.15
N ARG A 70 22.08 -6.93 -10.40
CA ARG A 70 21.13 -7.91 -10.96
C ARG A 70 19.77 -7.31 -11.30
N LYS A 71 19.57 -6.01 -11.06
CA LYS A 71 18.30 -5.30 -11.24
C LYS A 71 17.15 -6.03 -10.57
N ASN A 72 17.34 -6.44 -9.32
CA ASN A 72 16.40 -7.31 -8.61
C ASN A 72 15.97 -6.66 -7.30
N LEU A 73 14.65 -6.68 -7.05
CA LEU A 73 14.03 -6.07 -5.89
C LEU A 73 13.28 -7.14 -5.10
N LYS A 74 13.64 -7.31 -3.82
CA LYS A 74 13.00 -8.24 -2.90
C LYS A 74 12.46 -7.51 -1.69
N GLY A 75 11.46 -8.10 -1.06
CA GLY A 75 10.95 -7.59 0.21
C GLY A 75 9.63 -8.18 0.59
N TRP A 76 8.97 -7.50 1.53
CA TRP A 76 7.72 -7.95 2.13
C TRP A 76 6.68 -6.84 2.15
N ALA A 77 5.43 -7.24 2.02
CA ALA A 77 4.29 -6.37 2.22
C ALA A 77 3.19 -7.11 2.98
N PHE A 78 2.44 -6.36 3.78
CA PHE A 78 1.23 -6.85 4.42
C PHE A 78 0.00 -6.38 3.66
N ILE A 79 -1.00 -7.27 3.59
CA ILE A 79 -2.25 -7.03 2.86
C ILE A 79 -3.40 -7.07 3.87
N PRO A 80 -4.08 -5.93 4.11
CA PRO A 80 -5.23 -5.86 4.99
C PRO A 80 -6.50 -6.30 4.24
N GLN A 81 -6.71 -7.61 4.16
CA GLN A 81 -7.70 -8.23 3.27
C GLN A 81 -9.16 -7.83 3.50
N GLU A 82 -9.49 -7.30 4.69
CA GLU A 82 -10.84 -6.84 5.00
C GLU A 82 -11.14 -5.42 4.48
N GLY A 83 -10.10 -4.61 4.21
CA GLY A 83 -10.25 -3.19 3.89
C GLY A 83 -9.65 -2.76 2.56
N ASN A 84 -8.62 -3.47 2.07
CA ASN A 84 -7.84 -3.08 0.90
C ASN A 84 -8.64 -3.06 -0.42
N THR A 85 -9.78 -3.75 -0.49
CA THR A 85 -10.65 -3.81 -1.67
C THR A 85 -11.75 -2.75 -1.69
N ILE A 86 -12.05 -2.10 -0.57
CA ILE A 86 -13.24 -1.24 -0.46
C ILE A 86 -13.12 -0.03 -1.40
N LEU A 87 -11.97 0.65 -1.42
CA LEU A 87 -11.77 1.83 -2.28
C LEU A 87 -11.75 1.46 -3.76
N SER A 88 -11.20 0.31 -4.13
CA SER A 88 -11.21 -0.16 -5.52
C SER A 88 -12.61 -0.59 -5.97
N THR A 89 -13.42 -1.19 -5.09
CA THR A 89 -14.84 -1.46 -5.36
C THR A 89 -15.65 -0.19 -5.60
N ILE A 90 -15.48 0.85 -4.77
CA ILE A 90 -16.15 2.15 -4.98
C ILE A 90 -15.69 2.78 -6.31
N SER A 91 -14.39 2.72 -6.60
CA SER A 91 -13.84 3.22 -7.87
C SER A 91 -14.43 2.48 -9.08
N ALA A 92 -14.55 1.16 -9.00
CA ALA A 92 -15.14 0.35 -10.06
C ALA A 92 -16.63 0.67 -10.28
N PHE A 93 -17.38 0.89 -9.19
CA PHE A 93 -18.77 1.32 -9.27
C PHE A 93 -18.93 2.66 -9.99
N ILE A 94 -18.15 3.68 -9.60
CA ILE A 94 -18.19 5.02 -10.23
C ILE A 94 -17.84 4.94 -11.71
N LEU A 95 -16.85 4.12 -12.06
CA LEU A 95 -16.48 3.85 -13.45
C LEU A 95 -17.63 3.22 -14.22
N GLN A 96 -18.30 2.22 -13.65
CA GLN A 96 -19.40 1.50 -14.30
C GLN A 96 -20.65 2.36 -14.49
N THR A 97 -20.94 3.27 -13.55
CA THR A 97 -22.12 4.14 -13.63
C THR A 97 -21.88 5.41 -14.45
N ASN A 98 -20.68 5.58 -15.04
CA ASN A 98 -20.26 6.81 -15.73
C ASN A 98 -20.50 8.08 -14.91
N CYS A 99 -20.41 7.98 -13.58
CA CYS A 99 -20.50 9.15 -12.70
C CYS A 99 -19.15 9.88 -12.74
N ASN A 100 -19.12 11.10 -13.25
CA ASN A 100 -17.87 11.86 -13.41
C ASN A 100 -17.42 12.48 -12.07
N ASN A 101 -17.06 11.63 -11.09
CA ASN A 101 -16.83 11.99 -9.69
C ASN A 101 -15.45 11.55 -9.15
N ASN A 102 -14.40 11.71 -9.97
CA ASN A 102 -13.03 11.39 -9.56
C ASN A 102 -12.55 12.16 -8.32
N SER A 103 -13.10 13.35 -8.07
CA SER A 103 -12.81 14.16 -6.87
C SER A 103 -13.20 13.44 -5.57
N ILE A 104 -14.30 12.66 -5.59
CA ILE A 104 -14.79 11.92 -4.42
C ILE A 104 -13.84 10.78 -4.08
N ILE A 105 -13.39 10.02 -5.08
CA ILE A 105 -12.42 8.95 -4.87
C ILE A 105 -11.12 9.49 -4.27
N ASN A 106 -10.58 10.57 -4.83
CA ASN A 106 -9.37 11.20 -4.31
C ASN A 106 -9.54 11.68 -2.85
N TYR A 107 -10.72 12.24 -2.52
CA TYR A 107 -11.06 12.60 -1.15
C TYR A 107 -11.08 11.36 -0.22
N LEU A 108 -11.74 10.27 -0.64
CA LEU A 108 -11.84 9.05 0.14
C LEU A 108 -10.47 8.41 0.39
N ILE A 109 -9.62 8.35 -0.64
CA ILE A 109 -8.24 7.86 -0.53
C ILE A 109 -7.48 8.68 0.51
N LYS A 110 -7.48 10.01 0.36
CA LYS A 110 -6.77 10.92 1.27
C LYS A 110 -7.26 10.83 2.72
N LYS A 111 -8.55 10.59 2.92
CA LYS A 111 -9.16 10.50 4.24
C LYS A 111 -8.95 9.14 4.91
N SER A 112 -8.89 8.06 4.13
CA SER A 112 -8.98 6.69 4.67
C SER A 112 -7.62 5.99 4.76
N ILE A 113 -6.61 6.43 4.01
CA ILE A 113 -5.29 5.81 3.98
C ILE A 113 -4.31 6.61 4.84
N SER A 114 -3.80 5.99 5.90
CA SER A 114 -2.58 6.46 6.58
C SER A 114 -1.36 6.07 5.76
N LYS A 115 -0.36 6.96 5.66
CA LYS A 115 0.89 6.63 4.95
C LYS A 115 1.81 5.70 5.74
N GLU A 116 1.68 5.68 7.05
CA GLU A 116 2.47 4.83 7.93
C GLU A 116 1.57 4.10 8.93
N TRP A 117 1.91 2.84 9.22
CA TRP A 117 1.21 1.99 10.18
C TRP A 117 2.14 1.41 11.23
#